data_AF-A0A4R4K3K4-F1
#
_entry.id   AF-A0A4R4K3K4-F1
#
_cell.length_a   1.000
_cell.length_b   1.000
_cell.length_c   1.000
_cell.angle_alpha   90.00
_cell.angle_beta   90.00
_cell.angle_gamma   90.00
#
_symmetry.space_group_name_H-M   'P 1'
#
loop_
_entity.id
_entity.type
_entity.pdbx_description
1 polymer ?
#
loop_
_entity_poly.entity_id
_entity_poly.type
_entity_poly.pdbx_seq_one_letter_code
_entity_poly.pdbx_strand_id
1 'polypeptide(L)'
;MPSLHSKLPSLYHTLFPELASLEAPTESFATCENCVLCQKPDSPFLDTKCCTYYPQLPNYFIGGILSDSRPELQEGKQRLRALIQAGHGVTPTGLVTPLRYDLLNTAIRTDKSPAKGNEWTKAEVDTLRCPFYDQGACTVWDYREHGCSTSFCKSVGGETGTAFWNSLSVYLTDIEDALARYVLVFMNFPADTISAERLSTQNLGLDSAVGEVNAVEYKRLWGSWAGKEEVFYVKAFELVRDLDQTQLSGLLGVKGAVRWQQLLARQQQFLTPEIPDWLVLSDEVTIEKLAIGEVELKTTQGTFVVPGLVYHFLTKLDTKYTVDAVDQTLNALGVEFKKEYLTILFHLKILRPGQTIK
;
A
#
# COMPACT_ATOMS: atom_id res chain seq x y z
N MET A 1 -6.22 7.30 -18.08
CA MET A 1 -5.75 7.47 -16.68
C MET A 1 -4.38 6.79 -16.57
N PRO A 2 -3.58 6.90 -15.49
CA PRO A 2 -2.34 6.12 -15.45
C PRO A 2 -2.66 4.63 -15.31
N SER A 3 -1.84 3.81 -15.95
CA SER A 3 -1.86 2.36 -15.74
C SER A 3 -1.12 2.00 -14.44
N LEU A 4 -1.36 0.78 -13.95
CA LEU A 4 -0.67 0.22 -12.78
C LEU A 4 0.81 -0.06 -13.02
N HIS A 5 1.35 0.11 -14.24
CA HIS A 5 2.78 -0.05 -14.55
C HIS A 5 3.71 0.72 -13.60
N SER A 6 3.34 1.93 -13.21
CA SER A 6 4.15 2.73 -12.27
C SER A 6 4.05 2.25 -10.83
N LYS A 7 3.08 1.38 -10.52
CA LYS A 7 2.72 0.88 -9.19
C LYS A 7 3.15 -0.56 -8.95
N LEU A 8 3.38 -1.35 -9.99
CA LEU A 8 3.81 -2.74 -9.88
C LEU A 8 5.29 -2.93 -10.25
N PRO A 9 5.96 -3.93 -9.66
CA PRO A 9 7.27 -4.38 -10.12
C PRO A 9 7.26 -4.78 -11.60
N SER A 10 8.35 -4.49 -12.31
CA SER A 10 8.48 -4.76 -13.75
C SER A 10 8.28 -6.23 -14.12
N LEU A 11 8.62 -7.15 -13.21
CA LEU A 11 8.38 -8.58 -13.35
C LEU A 11 6.91 -8.89 -13.66
N TYR A 12 5.97 -8.19 -13.02
CA TYR A 12 4.54 -8.40 -13.26
C TYR A 12 4.06 -7.85 -14.60
N HIS A 13 4.80 -6.95 -15.24
CA HIS A 13 4.41 -6.43 -16.56
C HIS A 13 4.47 -7.53 -17.63
N THR A 14 5.43 -8.43 -17.51
CA THR A 14 5.58 -9.58 -18.41
C THR A 14 4.72 -10.75 -17.99
N LEU A 15 4.71 -11.09 -16.69
CA LEU A 15 3.93 -12.22 -16.18
C LEU A 15 2.42 -12.00 -16.28
N PHE A 16 2.00 -10.74 -16.17
CA PHE A 16 0.59 -10.38 -16.15
C PHE A 16 0.33 -9.01 -16.79
N PRO A 17 0.43 -8.91 -18.13
CA PRO A 17 0.31 -7.63 -18.83
C PRO A 17 -1.06 -6.98 -18.63
N GLU A 18 -2.13 -7.77 -18.51
CA GLU A 18 -3.48 -7.26 -18.23
C GLU A 18 -3.55 -6.53 -16.88
N LEU A 19 -2.94 -7.10 -15.83
CA LEU A 19 -2.88 -6.49 -14.50
C LEU A 19 -2.09 -5.17 -14.54
N ALA A 20 -0.93 -5.16 -15.21
CA ALA A 20 -0.10 -3.97 -15.34
C ALA A 20 -0.78 -2.85 -16.17
N SER A 21 -1.60 -3.25 -17.14
CA SER A 21 -2.35 -2.34 -18.02
C SER A 21 -3.64 -1.82 -17.40
N LEU A 22 -4.08 -2.34 -16.25
CA LEU A 22 -5.26 -1.81 -15.57
C LEU A 22 -5.07 -0.32 -15.28
N GLU A 23 -6.09 0.46 -15.59
CA GLU A 23 -6.13 1.88 -15.27
C GLU A 23 -6.75 2.10 -13.89
N ALA A 24 -6.22 3.07 -13.16
CA ALA A 24 -6.84 3.59 -11.94
C ALA A 24 -6.66 5.11 -11.87
N PRO A 25 -7.58 5.84 -11.22
CA PRO A 25 -7.36 7.26 -10.93
C PRO A 25 -6.02 7.50 -10.23
N THR A 26 -5.34 8.58 -10.60
CA THR A 26 -4.08 8.97 -9.96
C THR A 26 -4.33 9.34 -8.51
N GLU A 27 -3.72 8.60 -7.58
CA GLU A 27 -3.74 8.92 -6.16
C GLU A 27 -2.84 10.12 -5.85
N SER A 28 -3.43 11.32 -5.84
CA SER A 28 -2.71 12.60 -5.74
C SER A 28 -2.67 13.19 -4.32
N PHE A 29 -3.49 12.71 -3.39
CA PHE A 29 -3.53 13.28 -2.03
C PHE A 29 -2.39 12.85 -1.14
N ALA A 30 -1.95 11.61 -1.27
CA ALA A 30 -0.93 11.04 -0.42
C ALA A 30 0.12 10.34 -1.29
N THR A 31 1.00 11.14 -1.89
CA THR A 31 2.18 10.63 -2.59
C THR A 31 3.38 10.62 -1.64
N CYS A 32 4.40 9.82 -1.96
CA CYS A 32 5.65 9.85 -1.20
C CYS A 32 6.35 11.22 -1.30
N GLU A 33 6.15 11.97 -2.38
CA GLU A 33 6.70 13.31 -2.60
C GLU A 33 5.93 14.39 -1.81
N ASN A 34 4.62 14.23 -1.67
CA ASN A 34 3.74 15.11 -0.92
C ASN A 34 3.03 14.34 0.20
N CYS A 35 3.82 13.84 1.16
CA CYS A 35 3.31 12.96 2.21
C CYS A 35 2.42 13.73 3.19
N VAL A 36 1.14 13.32 3.30
CA VAL A 36 0.18 13.93 4.24
C VAL A 36 0.62 13.86 5.70
N LEU A 37 1.40 12.85 6.07
CA LEU A 37 1.94 12.71 7.42
C LEU A 37 3.03 13.73 7.71
N CYS A 38 3.63 14.36 6.70
CA CYS A 38 4.74 15.31 6.85
C CYS A 38 4.32 16.78 6.70
N GLN A 39 3.02 17.06 6.54
CA GLN A 39 2.53 18.43 6.30
C GLN A 39 2.67 19.35 7.53
N LYS A 40 2.73 18.78 8.74
CA LYS A 40 2.93 19.54 9.97
C LYS A 40 4.42 19.58 10.38
N PRO A 41 4.98 20.76 10.72
CA PRO A 41 6.39 20.88 11.13
C PRO A 41 6.78 20.12 12.40
N ASP A 42 5.82 19.70 13.21
CA ASP A 42 6.00 18.94 14.44
C ASP A 42 5.65 17.45 14.28
N SER A 43 5.36 17.00 13.05
CA SER A 43 4.99 15.62 12.82
C SER A 43 6.13 14.65 13.21
N PRO A 44 5.83 13.57 13.95
CA PRO A 44 6.82 12.54 14.26
C PRO A 44 7.28 11.77 13.01
N PHE A 45 6.59 11.92 11.87
CA PHE A 45 6.86 11.21 10.62
C PHE A 45 7.74 11.98 9.63
N LEU A 46 8.24 13.18 9.96
CA LEU A 46 9.01 14.01 9.02
C LEU A 46 10.17 13.25 8.35
N ASP A 47 10.92 12.44 9.13
CA ASP A 47 12.11 11.72 8.65
C ASP A 47 11.83 10.26 8.26
N THR A 48 10.58 9.80 8.24
CA THR A 48 10.25 8.40 7.93
C THR A 48 9.09 8.26 6.96
N LYS A 49 8.27 9.32 6.79
CA LYS A 49 7.00 9.28 6.07
C LYS A 49 6.14 8.13 6.63
N CYS A 50 5.40 7.43 5.76
CA CYS A 50 4.64 6.23 6.12
C CYS A 50 5.49 4.95 6.25
N CYS A 51 6.82 5.02 6.12
CA CYS A 51 7.71 3.84 6.11
C CYS A 51 7.98 3.28 7.52
N THR A 52 6.91 3.04 8.30
CA THR A 52 6.92 2.35 9.60
C THR A 52 6.35 0.94 9.49
N TYR A 53 6.48 0.34 8.32
CA TYR A 53 6.04 -1.01 7.98
C TYR A 53 7.26 -1.86 7.61
N TYR A 54 7.29 -3.10 8.07
CA TYR A 54 8.31 -4.07 7.71
C TYR A 54 7.81 -4.91 6.53
N PRO A 55 8.38 -4.73 5.31
CA PRO A 55 7.88 -5.42 4.13
C PRO A 55 8.14 -6.92 4.15
N GLN A 56 7.17 -7.67 3.63
CA GLN A 56 7.26 -9.11 3.48
C GLN A 56 7.60 -9.46 2.03
N LEU A 57 8.89 -9.43 1.69
CA LEU A 57 9.35 -9.65 0.32
C LEU A 57 9.35 -11.15 -0.03
N PRO A 58 8.65 -11.60 -1.08
CA PRO A 58 8.70 -13.00 -1.51
C PRO A 58 10.09 -13.36 -2.07
N ASN A 59 10.41 -14.65 -2.03
CA ASN A 59 11.73 -15.20 -2.40
C ASN A 59 12.25 -14.73 -3.77
N TYR A 60 11.39 -14.61 -4.77
CA TYR A 60 11.76 -14.19 -6.11
C TYR A 60 11.95 -12.66 -6.22
N PHE A 61 11.32 -11.84 -5.38
CA PHE A 61 11.65 -10.41 -5.31
C PHE A 61 13.02 -10.19 -4.69
N ILE A 62 13.36 -10.93 -3.64
CA ILE A 62 14.70 -10.94 -3.05
C ILE A 62 15.73 -11.32 -4.13
N GLY A 63 15.46 -12.40 -4.87
CA GLY A 63 16.31 -12.81 -5.99
C GLY A 63 16.45 -11.76 -7.09
N GLY A 64 15.36 -11.09 -7.43
CA GLY A 64 15.34 -9.99 -8.40
C GLY A 64 16.23 -8.84 -7.94
N ILE A 65 16.07 -8.38 -6.69
CA ILE A 65 16.92 -7.34 -6.09
C ILE A 65 18.39 -7.76 -6.15
N LEU A 66 18.73 -8.98 -5.75
CA LEU A 66 20.12 -9.46 -5.73
C LEU A 66 20.74 -9.59 -7.13
N SER A 67 19.93 -9.94 -8.13
CA SER A 67 20.35 -10.16 -9.52
C SER A 67 20.45 -8.88 -10.35
N ASP A 68 19.71 -7.83 -9.99
CA ASP A 68 19.61 -6.61 -10.79
C ASP A 68 20.93 -5.80 -10.81
N SER A 69 21.55 -5.60 -11.97
CA SER A 69 22.86 -4.95 -12.06
C SER A 69 22.83 -3.41 -11.92
N ARG A 70 21.65 -2.79 -11.84
CA ARG A 70 21.49 -1.34 -11.78
C ARG A 70 22.17 -0.73 -10.53
N PRO A 71 22.98 0.35 -10.68
CA PRO A 71 23.66 0.99 -9.55
C PRO A 71 22.72 1.52 -8.47
N GLU A 72 21.50 1.92 -8.84
CA GLU A 72 20.51 2.51 -7.94
C GLU A 72 20.00 1.52 -6.87
N LEU A 73 20.14 0.22 -7.12
CA LEU A 73 19.72 -0.85 -6.19
C LEU A 73 20.85 -1.36 -5.29
N GLN A 74 22.07 -0.83 -5.40
CA GLN A 74 23.22 -1.35 -4.62
C GLN A 74 23.02 -1.21 -3.11
N GLU A 75 22.46 -0.08 -2.65
CA GLU A 75 22.14 0.10 -1.24
C GLU A 75 21.07 -0.90 -0.78
N GLY A 76 20.02 -1.10 -1.59
CA GLY A 76 18.97 -2.10 -1.31
C GLY A 76 19.54 -3.51 -1.18
N LYS A 77 20.47 -3.89 -2.07
CA LYS A 77 21.20 -5.16 -2.00
C LYS A 77 22.03 -5.29 -0.74
N GLN A 78 22.80 -4.27 -0.37
CA GLN A 78 23.64 -4.30 0.82
C GLN A 78 22.80 -4.55 2.08
N ARG A 79 21.68 -3.84 2.22
CA ARG A 79 20.76 -4.01 3.35
C ARG A 79 20.10 -5.38 3.34
N LEU A 80 19.67 -5.85 2.19
CA LEU A 80 19.07 -7.17 2.03
C LEU A 80 20.05 -8.28 2.43
N ARG A 81 21.32 -8.20 2.02
CA ARG A 81 22.36 -9.13 2.46
C ARG A 81 22.60 -9.08 3.96
N ALA A 82 22.60 -7.89 4.56
CA ALA A 82 22.71 -7.76 6.00
C ALA A 82 21.55 -8.42 6.75
N LEU A 83 20.32 -8.29 6.22
CA LEU A 83 19.14 -8.99 6.77
C LEU A 83 19.26 -10.52 6.62
N ILE A 84 19.67 -11.01 5.44
CA ILE A 84 19.92 -12.43 5.18
C ILE A 84 20.96 -12.98 6.14
N GLN A 85 22.09 -12.28 6.30
CA GLN A 85 23.17 -12.66 7.21
C GLN A 85 22.73 -12.67 8.67
N ALA A 86 21.86 -11.74 9.07
CA ALA A 86 21.31 -11.68 10.43
C ALA A 86 20.31 -12.81 10.70
N GLY A 87 19.63 -13.33 9.67
CA GLY A 87 18.72 -14.48 9.78
C GLY A 87 17.33 -14.18 10.36
N HIS A 88 17.06 -12.95 10.78
CA HIS A 88 15.76 -12.55 11.36
C HIS A 88 14.66 -12.51 10.30
N GLY A 89 13.63 -13.33 10.47
CA GLY A 89 12.53 -13.44 9.51
C GLY A 89 12.94 -13.91 8.11
N VAL A 90 14.09 -14.57 7.96
CA VAL A 90 14.61 -15.05 6.66
C VAL A 90 14.13 -16.48 6.42
N THR A 91 13.30 -16.68 5.39
CA THR A 91 12.65 -17.97 5.11
C THR A 91 12.76 -18.38 3.63
N PRO A 92 12.57 -19.67 3.29
CA PRO A 92 12.50 -20.11 1.91
C PRO A 92 11.38 -19.44 1.07
N THR A 93 10.29 -18.98 1.70
CA THR A 93 9.24 -18.23 0.98
C THR A 93 9.57 -16.75 0.82
N GLY A 94 10.54 -16.23 1.57
CA GLY A 94 10.98 -14.85 1.50
C GLY A 94 11.34 -14.25 2.86
N LEU A 95 11.30 -12.92 2.94
CA LEU A 95 11.39 -12.18 4.19
C LEU A 95 9.99 -12.07 4.81
N VAL A 96 9.92 -12.38 6.09
CA VAL A 96 8.75 -12.13 6.95
C VAL A 96 9.14 -11.15 8.04
N THR A 97 8.15 -10.53 8.67
CA THR A 97 8.36 -9.57 9.75
C THR A 97 9.00 -10.25 10.97
N PRO A 98 10.20 -9.85 11.44
CA PRO A 98 10.82 -10.42 12.64
C PRO A 98 9.93 -10.29 13.88
N LEU A 99 9.95 -11.26 14.80
CA LEU A 99 9.06 -11.27 15.97
C LEU A 99 9.23 -10.02 16.83
N ARG A 100 10.48 -9.60 17.05
CA ARG A 100 10.76 -8.36 17.81
C ARG A 100 10.08 -7.15 17.19
N TYR A 101 10.14 -7.00 15.87
CA TYR A 101 9.48 -5.89 15.18
C TYR A 101 7.97 -5.97 15.36
N ASP A 102 7.40 -7.15 15.15
CA ASP A 102 5.97 -7.37 15.23
C ASP A 102 5.39 -7.10 16.63
N LEU A 103 6.10 -7.53 17.68
CA LEU A 103 5.76 -7.24 19.08
C LEU A 103 5.83 -5.74 19.38
N LEU A 104 6.87 -5.04 18.92
CA LEU A 104 7.00 -3.59 19.10
C LEU A 104 5.89 -2.84 18.37
N ASN A 105 5.62 -3.19 17.12
CA ASN A 105 4.57 -2.59 16.31
C ASN A 105 3.19 -2.81 16.96
N THR A 106 2.93 -4.02 17.46
CA THR A 106 1.68 -4.37 18.16
C THR A 106 1.54 -3.57 19.46
N ALA A 107 2.59 -3.50 20.28
CA ALA A 107 2.58 -2.76 21.53
C ALA A 107 2.30 -1.28 21.31
N ILE A 108 3.04 -0.64 20.38
CA ILE A 108 2.85 0.77 20.03
C ILE A 108 1.41 1.01 19.55
N ARG A 109 0.92 0.22 18.59
CA ARG A 109 -0.42 0.42 18.00
C ARG A 109 -1.56 0.16 18.99
N THR A 110 -1.41 -0.81 19.89
CA THR A 110 -2.40 -1.09 20.94
C THR A 110 -2.52 0.08 21.91
N ASP A 111 -1.39 0.71 22.24
CA ASP A 111 -1.38 1.90 23.09
C ASP A 111 -1.94 3.15 22.39
N LYS A 112 -2.00 3.19 21.06
CA LYS A 112 -2.67 4.26 20.28
C LYS A 112 -4.17 4.05 20.06
N SER A 113 -4.83 3.24 20.88
CA SER A 113 -6.29 3.11 20.82
C SER A 113 -6.96 4.46 21.13
N PRO A 114 -8.18 4.73 20.60
CA PRO A 114 -8.92 5.97 20.88
C PRO A 114 -9.07 6.31 22.37
N ALA A 115 -8.94 5.31 23.26
CA ALA A 115 -9.03 5.45 24.70
C ALA A 115 -7.74 6.00 25.38
N LYS A 116 -6.58 5.96 24.71
CA LYS A 116 -5.27 6.30 25.29
C LYS A 116 -4.51 7.43 24.56
N GLY A 117 -5.11 7.99 23.51
CA GLY A 117 -4.52 9.05 22.67
C GLY A 117 -3.90 8.49 21.40
N ASN A 118 -4.13 9.17 20.28
CA ASN A 118 -3.73 8.70 18.94
C ASN A 118 -2.38 9.28 18.47
N GLU A 119 -1.63 9.95 19.35
CA GLU A 119 -0.41 10.68 18.97
C GLU A 119 0.81 9.76 18.98
N TRP A 120 1.47 9.67 17.83
CA TRP A 120 2.76 9.00 17.67
C TRP A 120 3.89 9.90 18.16
N THR A 121 4.91 9.33 18.79
CA THR A 121 6.14 10.02 19.13
C THR A 121 7.21 9.76 18.08
N LYS A 122 8.18 10.69 17.96
CA LYS A 122 9.32 10.50 17.04
C LYS A 122 10.11 9.22 17.33
N ALA A 123 10.30 8.90 18.62
CA ALA A 123 11.02 7.70 19.04
C ALA A 123 10.30 6.40 18.61
N GLU A 124 8.97 6.33 18.74
CA GLU A 124 8.18 5.18 18.28
C GLU A 124 8.28 5.00 16.76
N VAL A 125 8.15 6.10 16.02
CA VAL A 125 8.24 6.11 14.55
C VAL A 125 9.63 5.68 14.09
N ASP A 126 10.70 6.19 14.70
CA ASP A 126 12.07 5.82 14.38
C ASP A 126 12.37 4.36 14.73
N THR A 127 11.78 3.84 15.81
CA THR A 127 11.92 2.43 16.21
C THR A 127 11.30 1.47 15.20
N LEU A 128 10.20 1.88 14.55
CA LEU A 128 9.51 1.07 13.53
C LEU A 128 9.98 1.38 12.10
N ARG A 129 11.06 2.13 11.92
CA ARG A 129 11.52 2.50 10.57
C ARG A 129 11.80 1.26 9.72
N CYS A 130 11.23 1.24 8.51
CA CYS A 130 11.45 0.20 7.53
C CYS A 130 12.95 0.01 7.25
N PRO A 131 13.46 -1.23 7.18
CA PRO A 131 14.88 -1.47 6.92
C PRO A 131 15.34 -0.95 5.55
N PHE A 132 14.43 -0.81 4.59
CA PHE A 132 14.74 -0.32 3.24
C PHE A 132 14.49 1.19 3.04
N TYR A 133 14.11 1.92 4.09
CA TYR A 133 13.97 3.36 4.01
C TYR A 133 15.33 4.06 3.98
N ASP A 134 15.52 4.99 3.05
CA ASP A 134 16.69 5.85 2.98
C ASP A 134 16.31 7.27 2.56
N GLN A 135 16.49 8.24 3.46
CA GLN A 135 16.31 9.68 3.21
C GLN A 135 15.07 10.07 2.39
N GLY A 136 13.94 9.41 2.63
CA GLY A 136 12.66 9.69 1.98
C GLY A 136 12.35 8.81 0.77
N ALA A 137 13.25 7.89 0.40
CA ALA A 137 13.12 6.92 -0.67
C ALA A 137 13.15 5.47 -0.13
N CYS A 138 12.72 4.53 -0.98
CA CYS A 138 12.81 3.09 -0.71
C CYS A 138 13.93 2.50 -1.57
N THR A 139 14.91 1.86 -0.93
CA THR A 139 16.09 1.31 -1.62
C THR A 139 15.78 0.04 -2.44
N VAL A 140 14.56 -0.50 -2.30
CA VAL A 140 14.05 -1.67 -3.05
C VAL A 140 12.74 -1.34 -3.78
N TRP A 141 12.51 -0.06 -4.10
CA TRP A 141 11.24 0.43 -4.65
C TRP A 141 10.72 -0.41 -5.82
N ASP A 142 11.59 -0.79 -6.77
CA ASP A 142 11.21 -1.54 -7.97
C ASP A 142 10.76 -2.98 -7.72
N TYR A 143 11.00 -3.51 -6.52
CA TYR A 143 10.67 -4.87 -6.08
C TYR A 143 9.77 -4.88 -4.84
N ARG A 144 8.93 -3.84 -4.71
CA ARG A 144 7.96 -3.71 -3.62
C ARG A 144 6.88 -4.79 -3.68
N GLU A 145 6.53 -5.29 -2.51
CA GLU A 145 5.44 -6.25 -2.32
C GLU A 145 4.05 -5.57 -2.33
N HIS A 146 3.01 -6.39 -2.24
CA HIS A 146 1.60 -5.97 -2.33
C HIS A 146 1.28 -4.78 -1.43
N GLY A 147 1.70 -4.79 -0.17
CA GLY A 147 1.41 -3.76 0.81
C GLY A 147 1.95 -2.40 0.37
N CYS A 148 3.25 -2.32 0.08
CA CYS A 148 3.89 -1.11 -0.43
C CYS A 148 3.35 -0.66 -1.81
N SER A 149 2.88 -1.60 -2.65
CA SER A 149 2.33 -1.27 -3.98
C SER A 149 0.92 -0.66 -3.92
N THR A 150 0.16 -0.96 -2.86
CA THR A 150 -1.27 -0.60 -2.76
C THR A 150 -1.62 0.23 -1.53
N SER A 151 -0.65 0.63 -0.70
CA SER A 151 -0.93 1.41 0.51
C SER A 151 -1.10 2.89 0.20
N PHE A 152 -2.30 3.41 0.49
CA PHE A 152 -2.62 4.84 0.41
C PHE A 152 -3.26 5.28 1.73
N CYS A 153 -2.72 6.34 2.35
CA CYS A 153 -3.30 6.87 3.60
C CYS A 153 -4.71 7.43 3.39
N LYS A 154 -4.95 8.01 2.21
CA LYS A 154 -6.24 8.51 1.75
C LYS A 154 -6.33 8.27 0.24
N SER A 155 -7.46 7.74 -0.21
CA SER A 155 -7.72 7.56 -1.64
C SER A 155 -8.53 8.74 -2.20
N VAL A 156 -8.22 9.16 -3.43
CA VAL A 156 -9.01 10.16 -4.19
C VAL A 156 -10.45 9.70 -4.43
N GLY A 157 -10.70 8.39 -4.46
CA GLY A 157 -12.03 7.80 -4.55
C GLY A 157 -12.70 7.55 -3.20
N GLY A 158 -12.09 7.96 -2.08
CA GLY A 158 -12.54 7.64 -0.74
C GLY A 158 -12.76 6.14 -0.54
N GLU A 159 -13.98 5.75 -0.18
CA GLU A 159 -14.35 4.34 0.08
C GLU A 159 -14.20 3.43 -1.16
N THR A 160 -14.55 3.90 -2.36
CA THR A 160 -14.49 3.08 -3.59
C THR A 160 -13.05 2.81 -4.01
N GLY A 161 -12.20 3.84 -3.97
CA GLY A 161 -10.78 3.70 -4.24
C GLY A 161 -10.07 2.85 -3.16
N THR A 162 -10.41 3.05 -1.89
CA THR A 162 -9.92 2.18 -0.79
C THR A 162 -10.30 0.71 -1.03
N ALA A 163 -11.54 0.44 -1.44
CA ALA A 163 -11.99 -0.91 -1.76
C ALA A 163 -11.24 -1.52 -2.95
N PHE A 164 -10.95 -0.72 -3.99
CA PHE A 164 -10.12 -1.15 -5.12
C PHE A 164 -8.70 -1.50 -4.69
N TRP A 165 -8.00 -0.61 -3.98
CA TRP A 165 -6.62 -0.85 -3.56
C TRP A 165 -6.50 -2.05 -2.62
N ASN A 166 -7.45 -2.23 -1.70
CA ASN A 166 -7.51 -3.41 -0.85
C ASN A 166 -7.73 -4.69 -1.68
N SER A 167 -8.64 -4.65 -2.67
CA SER A 167 -8.86 -5.78 -3.58
C SER A 167 -7.61 -6.13 -4.38
N LEU A 168 -6.88 -5.12 -4.87
CA LEU A 168 -5.61 -5.32 -5.56
C LEU A 168 -4.55 -5.91 -4.63
N SER A 169 -4.46 -5.40 -3.39
CA SER A 169 -3.54 -5.90 -2.37
C SER A 169 -3.74 -7.39 -2.08
N VAL A 170 -5.01 -7.79 -1.92
CA VAL A 170 -5.43 -9.17 -1.70
C VAL A 170 -5.13 -10.05 -2.92
N TYR A 171 -5.27 -9.51 -4.14
CA TYR A 171 -4.93 -10.24 -5.35
C TYR A 171 -3.42 -10.45 -5.51
N LEU A 172 -2.63 -9.39 -5.30
CA LEU A 172 -1.17 -9.45 -5.32
C LEU A 172 -0.63 -10.39 -4.23
N THR A 173 -1.24 -10.39 -3.04
CA THR A 173 -0.92 -11.36 -1.97
C THR A 173 -1.04 -12.80 -2.46
N ASP A 174 -2.11 -13.13 -3.20
CA ASP A 174 -2.29 -14.48 -3.75
C ASP A 174 -1.24 -14.83 -4.81
N ILE A 175 -0.85 -13.87 -5.64
CA ILE A 175 0.23 -14.02 -6.63
C ILE A 175 1.56 -14.28 -5.92
N GLU A 176 1.91 -13.45 -4.94
CA GLU A 176 3.14 -13.56 -4.16
C GLU A 176 3.25 -14.91 -3.45
N ASP A 177 2.19 -15.30 -2.75
CA ASP A 177 2.10 -16.57 -2.05
C ASP A 177 2.21 -17.77 -3.00
N ALA A 178 1.49 -17.74 -4.13
CA ALA A 178 1.50 -18.83 -5.10
C ALA A 178 2.88 -18.99 -5.76
N LEU A 179 3.50 -17.89 -6.19
CA LEU A 179 4.82 -17.89 -6.82
C LEU A 179 5.91 -18.30 -5.82
N ALA A 180 5.86 -17.82 -4.58
CA ALA A 180 6.80 -18.20 -3.55
C ALA A 180 6.76 -19.71 -3.25
N ARG A 181 5.56 -20.30 -3.18
CA ARG A 181 5.37 -21.75 -2.99
C ARG A 181 5.74 -22.57 -4.22
N TYR A 182 5.45 -22.06 -5.43
CA TYR A 182 5.88 -22.69 -6.69
C TYR A 182 7.39 -22.93 -6.71
N VAL A 183 8.17 -21.93 -6.29
CA VAL A 183 9.63 -22.06 -6.15
C VAL A 183 10.00 -23.20 -5.21
N LEU A 184 9.34 -23.34 -4.04
CA LEU A 184 9.66 -24.42 -3.10
C LEU A 184 9.42 -25.81 -3.69
N VAL A 185 8.30 -25.99 -4.39
CA VAL A 185 7.99 -27.25 -5.08
C VAL A 185 9.06 -27.55 -6.13
N PHE A 186 9.42 -26.58 -6.97
CA PHE A 186 10.42 -26.77 -8.02
C PHE A 186 11.83 -27.02 -7.46
N MET A 187 12.16 -26.40 -6.33
CA MET A 187 13.43 -26.55 -5.63
C MET A 187 13.47 -27.81 -4.75
N ASN A 188 12.47 -28.68 -4.88
CA ASN A 188 12.37 -29.99 -4.23
C ASN A 188 12.40 -29.93 -2.69
N PHE A 189 11.73 -28.91 -2.12
CA PHE A 189 11.43 -28.90 -0.69
C PHE A 189 10.45 -30.04 -0.35
N PRO A 190 10.60 -30.71 0.81
CA PRO A 190 9.66 -31.75 1.24
C PRO A 190 8.22 -31.20 1.34
N ALA A 191 7.25 -31.90 0.77
CA ALA A 191 5.88 -31.40 0.64
C ALA A 191 5.22 -31.10 2.01
N ASP A 192 5.55 -31.86 3.04
CA ASP A 192 5.10 -31.66 4.42
C ASP A 192 5.71 -30.43 5.11
N THR A 193 6.75 -29.84 4.52
CA THR A 193 7.37 -28.59 5.00
C THR A 193 6.84 -27.34 4.29
N ILE A 194 6.11 -27.50 3.18
CA ILE A 194 5.52 -26.40 2.42
C ILE A 194 4.16 -26.06 3.02
N SER A 195 4.08 -24.93 3.73
CA SER A 195 2.81 -24.46 4.27
C SER A 195 1.86 -24.01 3.15
N ALA A 196 0.61 -24.45 3.24
CA ALA A 196 -0.49 -23.94 2.41
C ALA A 196 -0.89 -22.50 2.81
N GLU A 197 -0.55 -22.08 4.02
CA GLU A 197 -0.81 -20.74 4.54
C GLU A 197 0.41 -19.84 4.44
N ARG A 198 0.20 -18.53 4.51
CA ARG A 198 1.29 -17.56 4.51
C ARG A 198 2.08 -17.70 5.80
N LEU A 199 3.40 -17.79 5.69
CA LEU A 199 4.27 -17.92 6.86
C LEU A 199 4.38 -16.58 7.60
N SER A 200 4.43 -16.67 8.93
CA SER A 200 4.76 -15.57 9.82
C SER A 200 5.84 -16.02 10.80
N THR A 201 6.62 -15.08 11.33
CA THR A 201 7.67 -15.40 12.31
C THR A 201 7.10 -15.97 13.61
N GLN A 202 5.91 -15.53 14.02
CA GLN A 202 5.19 -16.08 15.16
C GLN A 202 4.94 -17.59 15.00
N ASN A 203 4.56 -18.02 13.80
CA ASN A 203 4.22 -19.42 13.53
C ASN A 203 5.47 -20.32 13.43
N LEU A 204 6.64 -19.75 13.14
CA LEU A 204 7.86 -20.50 12.87
C LEU A 204 8.85 -20.53 14.04
N GLY A 205 8.76 -19.59 15.00
CA GLY A 205 9.70 -19.51 16.12
C GLY A 205 11.15 -19.28 15.70
N LEU A 206 11.36 -18.54 14.60
CA LEU A 206 12.69 -18.30 14.02
C LEU A 206 13.54 -17.32 14.82
N ASP A 207 12.91 -16.36 15.48
CA ASP A 207 13.60 -15.43 16.36
C ASP A 207 12.78 -15.14 17.63
N SER A 208 13.48 -14.65 18.66
CA SER A 208 12.92 -14.34 19.96
C SER A 208 12.49 -12.87 20.05
N ALA A 209 11.77 -12.51 21.12
CA ALA A 209 11.38 -11.12 21.40
C ALA A 209 12.59 -10.17 21.56
N VAL A 210 13.76 -10.70 21.93
CA VAL A 210 15.01 -9.93 22.04
C VAL A 210 15.82 -9.93 20.73
N GLY A 211 15.38 -10.68 19.72
CA GLY A 211 16.03 -10.76 18.42
C GLY A 211 17.17 -11.79 18.36
N GLU A 212 17.05 -12.91 19.06
CA GLU A 212 17.98 -14.04 18.91
C GLU A 212 17.42 -15.04 17.89
N VAL A 213 18.23 -15.47 16.92
CA VAL A 213 17.82 -16.49 15.93
C VAL A 213 17.85 -17.88 16.54
N ASN A 214 16.78 -18.63 16.37
CA ASN A 214 16.73 -20.05 16.68
C ASN A 214 17.43 -20.86 15.57
N ALA A 215 18.72 -21.12 15.75
CA ALA A 215 19.54 -21.83 14.76
C ALA A 215 19.03 -23.24 14.40
N VAL A 216 18.35 -23.93 15.32
CA VAL A 216 17.79 -25.27 15.08
C VAL A 216 16.60 -25.17 14.13
N GLU A 217 15.64 -24.31 14.43
CA GLU A 217 14.46 -24.10 13.57
C GLU A 217 14.86 -23.49 12.23
N TYR A 218 15.81 -22.55 12.22
CA TYR A 218 16.35 -21.97 11.00
C TYR A 218 16.94 -23.04 10.07
N LYS A 219 17.82 -23.91 10.60
CA LYS A 219 18.41 -25.00 9.82
C LYS A 219 17.37 -26.02 9.37
N ARG A 220 16.37 -26.33 10.20
CA ARG A 220 15.26 -27.22 9.85
C ARG A 220 14.44 -26.65 8.69
N LEU A 221 14.10 -25.36 8.76
CA LEU A 221 13.31 -24.66 7.75
C LEU A 221 14.03 -24.61 6.40
N TRP A 222 15.32 -24.33 6.40
CA TRP A 222 16.12 -24.21 5.18
C TRP A 222 16.63 -25.56 4.62
N GLY A 223 16.73 -26.59 5.45
CA GLY A 223 17.19 -27.92 5.04
C GLY A 223 18.57 -27.88 4.36
N SER A 224 18.66 -28.42 3.14
CA SER A 224 19.90 -28.44 2.34
C SER A 224 20.34 -27.09 1.80
N TRP A 225 19.47 -26.08 1.88
CA TRP A 225 19.73 -24.70 1.47
C TRP A 225 20.23 -23.80 2.61
N ALA A 226 20.33 -24.30 3.84
CA ALA A 226 20.88 -23.54 4.95
C ALA A 226 22.32 -23.07 4.63
N GLY A 227 22.58 -21.77 4.75
CA GLY A 227 23.85 -21.14 4.38
C GLY A 227 24.03 -20.90 2.87
N LYS A 228 22.98 -21.10 2.05
CA LYS A 228 22.94 -20.86 0.60
C LYS A 228 21.75 -19.98 0.20
N GLU A 229 21.31 -19.12 1.11
CA GLU A 229 20.07 -18.33 1.00
C GLU A 229 20.11 -17.40 -0.23
N GLU A 230 21.20 -16.65 -0.43
CA GLU A 230 21.33 -15.77 -1.60
C GLU A 230 21.24 -16.54 -2.92
N VAL A 231 21.91 -17.70 -3.01
CA VAL A 231 21.89 -18.56 -4.20
C VAL A 231 20.48 -19.11 -4.43
N PHE A 232 19.79 -19.51 -3.37
CA PHE A 232 18.41 -19.96 -3.42
C PHE A 232 17.49 -18.84 -3.97
N TYR A 233 17.60 -17.63 -3.43
CA TYR A 233 16.75 -16.51 -3.85
C TYR A 233 17.00 -16.11 -5.30
N VAL A 234 18.26 -16.03 -5.76
CA VAL A 234 18.57 -15.77 -7.17
C VAL A 234 17.90 -16.81 -8.07
N LYS A 235 17.99 -18.10 -7.74
CA LYS A 235 17.29 -19.16 -8.47
C LYS A 235 15.77 -19.01 -8.43
N ALA A 236 15.20 -18.57 -7.30
CA ALA A 236 13.77 -18.30 -7.19
C ALA A 236 13.31 -17.25 -8.22
N PHE A 237 14.11 -16.18 -8.40
CA PHE A 237 13.84 -15.16 -9.41
C PHE A 237 13.95 -15.70 -10.83
N GLU A 238 14.99 -16.47 -11.14
CA GLU A 238 15.16 -17.10 -12.46
C GLU A 238 13.95 -17.98 -12.82
N LEU A 239 13.48 -18.81 -11.88
CA LEU A 239 12.33 -19.68 -12.07
C LEU A 239 11.04 -18.89 -12.33
N VAL A 240 10.78 -17.85 -11.54
CA VAL A 240 9.54 -17.07 -11.67
C VAL A 240 9.57 -16.19 -12.93
N ARG A 241 10.72 -15.62 -13.30
CA ARG A 241 10.87 -14.78 -14.49
C ARG A 241 10.52 -15.51 -15.78
N ASP A 242 10.80 -16.81 -15.84
CA ASP A 242 10.61 -17.62 -17.04
C ASP A 242 9.18 -18.20 -17.14
N LEU A 243 8.28 -17.88 -16.20
CA LEU A 243 6.86 -18.23 -16.28
C LEU A 243 6.11 -17.38 -17.31
N ASP A 244 5.01 -17.92 -17.82
CA ASP A 244 4.03 -17.19 -18.62
C ASP A 244 2.70 -16.97 -17.88
N GLN A 245 1.82 -16.17 -18.50
CA GLN A 245 0.50 -15.84 -17.96
C GLN A 245 -0.40 -17.09 -17.77
N THR A 246 -0.25 -18.11 -18.63
CA THR A 246 -1.04 -19.35 -18.54
C THR A 246 -0.62 -20.16 -17.31
N GLN A 247 0.68 -20.27 -17.07
CA GLN A 247 1.24 -20.93 -15.90
C GLN A 247 0.83 -20.21 -14.62
N LEU A 248 0.97 -18.87 -14.57
CA LEU A 248 0.52 -18.08 -13.41
C LEU A 248 -0.98 -18.26 -13.15
N SER A 249 -1.81 -18.19 -14.18
CA SER A 249 -3.26 -18.40 -14.05
C SER A 249 -3.57 -19.82 -13.52
N GLY A 250 -2.83 -20.82 -13.98
CA GLY A 250 -2.91 -22.19 -13.49
C GLY A 250 -2.55 -22.31 -12.00
N LEU A 251 -1.50 -21.62 -11.54
CA LEU A 251 -1.09 -21.60 -10.12
C LEU A 251 -2.14 -20.94 -9.23
N LEU A 252 -2.79 -19.88 -9.70
CA LEU A 252 -3.82 -19.17 -8.93
C LEU A 252 -5.17 -19.91 -8.91
N GLY A 253 -5.45 -20.69 -9.96
CA GLY A 253 -6.67 -21.48 -10.10
C GLY A 253 -7.97 -20.68 -10.00
N VAL A 254 -9.03 -21.34 -9.53
CA VAL A 254 -10.38 -20.75 -9.41
C VAL A 254 -10.39 -19.56 -8.45
N LYS A 255 -9.64 -19.64 -7.35
CA LYS A 255 -9.52 -18.55 -6.36
C LYS A 255 -9.00 -17.27 -7.03
N GLY A 256 -7.94 -17.39 -7.83
CA GLY A 256 -7.39 -16.29 -8.61
C GLY A 256 -8.40 -15.71 -9.59
N ALA A 257 -9.10 -16.56 -10.33
CA ALA A 257 -10.11 -16.12 -11.30
C ALA A 257 -11.25 -15.32 -10.63
N VAL A 258 -11.74 -15.77 -9.48
CA VAL A 258 -12.76 -15.05 -8.70
C VAL A 258 -12.24 -13.70 -8.22
N ARG A 259 -11.03 -13.65 -7.64
CA ARG A 259 -10.44 -12.39 -7.17
C ARG A 259 -10.16 -11.41 -8.30
N TRP A 260 -9.78 -11.91 -9.48
CA TRP A 260 -9.62 -11.08 -10.67
C TRP A 260 -10.93 -10.40 -11.07
N GLN A 261 -12.03 -11.15 -11.13
CA GLN A 261 -13.35 -10.57 -11.43
C GLN A 261 -13.80 -9.56 -10.38
N GLN A 262 -13.53 -9.82 -9.10
CA GLN A 262 -13.79 -8.86 -8.03
C GLN A 262 -12.97 -7.58 -8.20
N LEU A 263 -11.67 -7.71 -8.52
CA LEU A 263 -10.80 -6.57 -8.78
C LEU A 263 -11.33 -5.70 -9.93
N LEU A 264 -11.70 -6.31 -11.06
CA LEU A 264 -12.26 -5.59 -12.21
C LEU A 264 -13.58 -4.87 -11.85
N ALA A 265 -14.45 -5.50 -11.07
CA ALA A 265 -15.69 -4.86 -10.60
C ALA A 265 -15.39 -3.63 -9.70
N ARG A 266 -14.40 -3.73 -8.81
CA ARG A 266 -13.97 -2.60 -7.95
C ARG A 266 -13.28 -1.50 -8.75
N GLN A 267 -12.48 -1.87 -9.74
CA GLN A 267 -11.85 -0.93 -10.66
C GLN A 267 -12.92 -0.11 -11.38
N GLN A 268 -13.95 -0.76 -11.94
CA GLN A 268 -15.04 -0.07 -12.62
C GLN A 268 -15.74 0.92 -11.69
N GLN A 269 -16.03 0.52 -10.45
CA GLN A 269 -16.61 1.43 -9.43
C GLN A 269 -15.71 2.63 -9.10
N PHE A 270 -14.39 2.44 -9.14
CA PHE A 270 -13.43 3.51 -8.89
C PHE A 270 -13.27 4.45 -10.10
N LEU A 271 -13.38 3.93 -11.33
CA LEU A 271 -13.27 4.69 -12.57
C LEU A 271 -14.51 5.53 -12.88
N THR A 272 -15.69 5.05 -12.50
CA THR A 272 -16.97 5.75 -12.71
C THR A 272 -17.60 6.11 -11.37
N PRO A 273 -17.03 7.07 -10.64
CA PRO A 273 -17.60 7.51 -9.38
C PRO A 273 -18.93 8.22 -9.64
N GLU A 274 -20.02 7.61 -9.17
CA GLU A 274 -21.35 8.21 -9.22
C GLU A 274 -21.49 9.25 -8.11
N ILE A 275 -21.68 10.51 -8.50
CA ILE A 275 -22.09 11.58 -7.57
C ILE A 275 -23.49 12.09 -7.94
N PRO A 276 -24.31 12.47 -6.94
CA PRO A 276 -25.61 13.09 -7.19
C PRO A 276 -25.49 14.41 -7.96
N ASP A 277 -26.54 14.74 -8.72
CA ASP A 277 -26.62 16.01 -9.43
C ASP A 277 -26.62 17.22 -8.51
N TRP A 278 -27.13 17.09 -7.28
CA TRP A 278 -27.15 18.15 -6.29
C TRP A 278 -26.28 17.79 -5.10
N LEU A 279 -25.33 18.67 -4.79
CA LEU A 279 -24.43 18.52 -3.67
C LEU A 279 -24.61 19.70 -2.72
N VAL A 280 -24.55 19.41 -1.43
CA VAL A 280 -24.53 20.42 -0.37
C VAL A 280 -23.40 20.11 0.60
N LEU A 281 -22.90 21.13 1.30
CA LEU A 281 -21.97 20.93 2.40
C LEU A 281 -22.61 19.99 3.44
N SER A 282 -21.89 18.95 3.82
CA SER A 282 -22.37 17.98 4.79
C SER A 282 -22.47 18.60 6.19
N ASP A 283 -23.57 18.30 6.86
CA ASP A 283 -23.84 18.67 8.25
C ASP A 283 -23.01 17.88 9.25
N GLU A 284 -22.37 16.79 8.81
CA GLU A 284 -21.39 16.02 9.60
C GLU A 284 -20.00 16.68 9.64
N VAL A 285 -19.76 17.72 8.82
CA VAL A 285 -18.47 18.40 8.77
C VAL A 285 -18.34 19.35 9.96
N THR A 286 -17.36 19.09 10.82
CA THR A 286 -16.97 20.07 11.85
C THR A 286 -16.00 21.07 11.24
N ILE A 287 -16.26 22.35 11.45
CA ILE A 287 -15.53 23.47 10.82
C ILE A 287 -14.77 24.25 11.89
N GLU A 288 -13.48 24.44 11.66
CA GLU A 288 -12.62 25.25 12.52
C GLU A 288 -11.87 26.29 11.69
N LYS A 289 -11.98 27.57 12.05
CA LYS A 289 -11.28 28.65 11.35
C LYS A 289 -9.85 28.73 11.85
N LEU A 290 -8.88 28.67 10.93
CA LEU A 290 -7.47 28.85 11.26
C LEU A 290 -7.08 30.33 11.13
N ALA A 291 -5.95 30.71 11.74
CA ALA A 291 -5.51 32.10 11.85
C ALA A 291 -5.15 32.76 10.49
N ILE A 292 -5.01 31.97 9.41
CA ILE A 292 -4.43 32.42 8.14
C ILE A 292 -5.36 32.14 6.95
N GLY A 293 -6.58 32.70 6.95
CA GLY A 293 -7.46 32.63 5.77
C GLY A 293 -7.81 31.21 5.29
N GLU A 294 -7.54 30.20 6.10
CA GLU A 294 -7.75 28.78 5.88
C GLU A 294 -8.82 28.26 6.82
N VAL A 295 -9.48 27.20 6.40
CA VAL A 295 -10.54 26.54 7.14
C VAL A 295 -10.21 25.06 7.24
N GLU A 296 -10.21 24.55 8.46
CA GLU A 296 -10.07 23.13 8.74
C GLU A 296 -11.47 22.48 8.73
N LEU A 297 -11.63 21.45 7.91
CA LEU A 297 -12.83 20.64 7.75
C LEU A 297 -12.54 19.24 8.30
N LYS A 298 -13.29 18.82 9.32
CA LYS A 298 -13.17 17.50 9.95
C LYS A 298 -14.36 16.64 9.57
N THR A 299 -14.10 15.46 9.00
CA THR A 299 -15.10 14.44 8.66
C THR A 299 -14.70 13.09 9.24
N THR A 300 -15.56 12.09 9.09
CA THR A 300 -15.24 10.70 9.43
C THR A 300 -14.08 10.13 8.60
N GLN A 301 -13.75 10.75 7.45
CA GLN A 301 -12.63 10.39 6.57
C GLN A 301 -11.34 11.17 6.92
N GLY A 302 -11.38 12.00 7.96
CA GLY A 302 -10.25 12.71 8.52
C GLY A 302 -10.35 14.23 8.42
N THR A 303 -9.21 14.89 8.59
CA THR A 303 -9.10 16.35 8.60
C THR A 303 -8.52 16.86 7.28
N PHE A 304 -9.06 17.97 6.78
CA PHE A 304 -8.68 18.62 5.53
C PHE A 304 -8.59 20.13 5.75
N VAL A 305 -7.51 20.74 5.29
CA VAL A 305 -7.36 22.20 5.31
C VAL A 305 -7.62 22.72 3.91
N VAL A 306 -8.54 23.68 3.79
CA VAL A 306 -8.87 24.33 2.52
C VAL A 306 -8.73 25.85 2.64
N PRO A 307 -8.39 26.55 1.54
CA PRO A 307 -8.47 28.01 1.52
C PRO A 307 -9.88 28.50 1.84
N GLY A 308 -9.99 29.63 2.53
CA GLY A 308 -11.28 30.22 2.93
C GLY A 308 -12.18 30.55 1.75
N LEU A 309 -11.61 30.83 0.57
CA LEU A 309 -12.37 31.00 -0.67
C LEU A 309 -13.03 29.70 -1.11
N VAL A 310 -12.33 28.57 -1.04
CA VAL A 310 -12.89 27.25 -1.34
C VAL A 310 -14.00 26.94 -0.36
N TYR A 311 -13.77 27.13 0.94
CA TYR A 311 -14.83 26.96 1.94
C TYR A 311 -16.06 27.84 1.66
N HIS A 312 -15.85 29.12 1.34
CA HIS A 312 -16.95 30.01 0.98
C HIS A 312 -17.76 29.46 -0.21
N PHE A 313 -17.09 28.99 -1.26
CA PHE A 313 -17.73 28.34 -2.38
C PHE A 313 -18.54 27.10 -1.95
N LEU A 314 -17.97 26.22 -1.12
CA LEU A 314 -18.69 25.03 -0.62
C LEU A 314 -19.97 25.39 0.14
N THR A 315 -19.98 26.50 0.89
CA THR A 315 -21.20 26.97 1.58
C THR A 315 -22.29 27.50 0.63
N LYS A 316 -21.96 27.73 -0.65
CA LYS A 316 -22.92 28.18 -1.66
C LYS A 316 -23.49 27.03 -2.48
N LEU A 317 -22.94 25.83 -2.37
CA LEU A 317 -23.52 24.64 -2.99
C LEU A 317 -24.86 24.35 -2.31
N ASP A 318 -25.92 24.46 -3.09
CA ASP A 318 -27.31 24.24 -2.68
C ASP A 318 -28.03 23.33 -3.67
N THR A 319 -29.32 23.06 -3.42
CA THR A 319 -30.13 22.21 -4.30
C THR A 319 -30.67 22.93 -5.53
N LYS A 320 -30.25 24.17 -5.80
CA LYS A 320 -30.75 24.95 -6.95
C LYS A 320 -29.94 24.74 -8.20
N TYR A 321 -28.65 24.41 -8.06
CA TYR A 321 -27.75 24.20 -9.18
C TYR A 321 -27.26 22.77 -9.20
N THR A 322 -27.27 22.16 -10.38
CA THR A 322 -26.65 20.86 -10.57
C THR A 322 -25.12 21.00 -10.57
N VAL A 323 -24.42 19.90 -10.33
CA VAL A 323 -22.95 19.80 -10.46
C VAL A 323 -22.48 20.36 -11.80
N ASP A 324 -23.17 20.02 -12.90
CA ASP A 324 -22.82 20.50 -14.23
C ASP A 324 -23.07 22.01 -14.40
N ALA A 325 -24.13 22.56 -13.78
CA ALA A 325 -24.40 24.00 -13.81
C ALA A 325 -23.36 24.79 -13.00
N VAL A 326 -22.91 24.25 -11.87
CA VAL A 326 -21.83 24.83 -11.05
C VAL A 326 -20.52 24.84 -11.84
N ASP A 327 -20.17 23.73 -12.47
CA ASP A 327 -18.98 23.60 -13.32
C ASP A 327 -18.98 24.62 -14.47
N GLN A 328 -20.09 24.71 -15.22
CA GLN A 328 -20.24 25.68 -16.30
C GLN A 328 -20.11 27.13 -15.82
N THR A 329 -20.68 27.46 -14.65
CA THR A 329 -20.63 28.82 -14.08
C THR A 329 -19.21 29.21 -13.69
N LEU A 330 -18.47 28.31 -13.03
CA LEU A 330 -17.09 28.58 -12.63
C LEU A 330 -16.16 28.72 -13.85
N ASN A 331 -16.31 27.84 -14.83
CA ASN A 331 -15.55 27.92 -16.08
C ASN A 331 -15.85 29.22 -16.84
N ALA A 332 -17.10 29.68 -16.86
CA ALA A 332 -17.47 30.98 -17.45
C ALA A 332 -16.85 32.19 -16.74
N LEU A 333 -16.50 32.05 -15.45
CA LEU A 333 -15.79 33.07 -14.67
C LEU A 333 -14.26 32.96 -14.80
N GLY A 334 -13.75 32.07 -15.65
CA GLY A 334 -12.32 31.83 -15.82
C GLY A 334 -11.67 31.09 -14.65
N VAL A 335 -12.47 30.48 -13.76
CA VAL A 335 -11.98 29.60 -12.69
C VAL A 335 -11.91 28.19 -13.25
N GLU A 336 -10.69 27.66 -13.40
CA GLU A 336 -10.49 26.26 -13.78
C GLU A 336 -11.01 25.36 -12.64
N PHE A 337 -12.23 24.86 -12.81
CA PHE A 337 -12.86 23.93 -11.89
C PHE A 337 -13.09 22.61 -12.62
N LYS A 338 -12.73 21.51 -11.97
CA LYS A 338 -12.85 20.16 -12.52
C LYS A 338 -13.87 19.40 -11.70
N LYS A 339 -14.84 18.75 -12.37
CA LYS A 339 -15.89 17.95 -11.73
C LYS A 339 -15.32 16.91 -10.76
N GLU A 340 -14.13 16.41 -11.04
CA GLU A 340 -13.34 15.51 -10.20
C GLU A 340 -13.14 16.04 -8.78
N TYR A 341 -13.02 17.37 -8.59
CA TYR A 341 -12.93 17.95 -7.24
C TYR A 341 -14.22 17.75 -6.44
N LEU A 342 -15.39 17.89 -7.05
CA LEU A 342 -16.66 17.64 -6.36
C LEU A 342 -16.81 16.16 -6.02
N THR A 343 -16.41 15.28 -6.92
CA THR A 343 -16.36 13.84 -6.70
C THR A 343 -15.49 13.49 -5.49
N ILE A 344 -14.29 14.04 -5.45
CA ILE A 344 -13.38 13.92 -4.30
C ILE A 344 -14.06 14.39 -3.02
N LEU A 345 -14.61 15.59 -3.00
CA LEU A 345 -15.16 16.20 -1.78
C LEU A 345 -16.38 15.41 -1.29
N PHE A 346 -17.18 14.86 -2.20
CA PHE A 346 -18.26 13.94 -1.89
C PHE A 346 -17.74 12.65 -1.25
N HIS A 347 -16.72 12.00 -1.83
CA HIS A 347 -16.15 10.78 -1.27
C HIS A 347 -15.46 10.98 0.08
N LEU A 348 -14.90 12.16 0.34
CA LEU A 348 -14.33 12.55 1.63
C LEU A 348 -15.40 12.96 2.67
N LYS A 349 -16.69 12.82 2.32
CA LYS A 349 -17.85 13.20 3.14
C LYS A 349 -17.90 14.69 3.51
N ILE A 350 -17.20 15.53 2.75
CA ILE A 350 -17.29 16.99 2.85
C ILE A 350 -18.59 17.46 2.19
N LEU A 351 -18.96 16.84 1.07
CA LEU A 351 -20.23 17.05 0.41
C LEU A 351 -21.15 15.84 0.60
N ARG A 352 -22.46 16.09 0.59
CA ARG A 352 -23.50 15.05 0.62
C ARG A 352 -24.57 15.33 -0.44
N PRO A 353 -25.44 14.35 -0.76
CA PRO A 353 -26.55 14.59 -1.66
C PRO A 353 -27.45 15.70 -1.10
N GLY A 354 -27.79 16.67 -1.95
CA GLY A 354 -28.84 17.64 -1.69
C GLY A 354 -30.19 16.98 -1.91
N GLN A 355 -31.07 17.00 -0.91
CA GLN A 355 -32.45 16.58 -1.10
C GLN A 355 -33.22 17.73 -1.76
N THR A 356 -33.66 17.55 -3.00
CA THR A 356 -34.62 18.46 -3.61
C THR A 356 -35.90 18.45 -2.77
N ILE A 357 -36.25 19.60 -2.21
CA ILE A 357 -37.57 19.80 -1.61
C ILE A 357 -38.55 19.67 -2.78
N LYS A 358 -39.29 18.56 -2.83
CA LYS A 358 -40.35 18.36 -3.81
C LYS A 358 -41.47 19.37 -3.64
#